data_AF-A0A5K1DM94-F1
#
_entry.id   AF-A0A5K1DM94-F1
#
_cell.length_a   1.000
_cell.length_b   1.000
_cell.length_c   1.000
_cell.angle_alpha   90.00
_cell.angle_beta   90.00
_cell.angle_gamma   90.00
#
_symmetry.space_group_name_H-M   'P 1'
#
loop_
_entity.id
_entity.type
_entity.pdbx_description
1 polymer ?
#
loop_
_entity_poly.entity_id
_entity_poly.type
_entity_poly.pdbx_seq_one_letter_code
_entity_poly.pdbx_strand_id
1 'polypeptide(L)'
;IPHMADGEVDEVVEAVEKLKKEWDNTLNEMVEHVREIEGYGKPGKEALNTLPRLNAAVQDGLSLLRSLQFRLDLLSEQLPTEEEINSAKLTLKSWKDQCN
;
A
#
# COMPACT_ATOMS: atom_id res chain seq x y z
N ILE A 1 20.58 19.31 -29.36
CA ILE A 1 19.98 17.99 -29.03
C ILE A 1 19.00 18.28 -27.90
N PRO A 2 17.70 18.00 -28.04
CA PRO A 2 16.68 18.57 -27.17
C PRO A 2 16.71 17.92 -25.77
N HIS A 3 16.57 18.78 -24.77
CA HIS A 3 16.47 18.53 -23.34
C HIS A 3 15.00 18.25 -23.00
N MET A 4 14.56 17.00 -23.14
CA MET A 4 13.15 16.59 -22.98
C MET A 4 12.93 15.50 -21.92
N ALA A 5 13.89 15.19 -21.06
CA ALA A 5 13.77 14.06 -20.11
C ALA A 5 13.52 14.45 -18.65
N ASP A 6 13.60 15.74 -18.29
CA ASP A 6 13.62 16.14 -16.87
C ASP A 6 12.20 16.13 -16.23
N GLY A 7 11.14 16.33 -17.01
CA GLY A 7 9.77 16.44 -16.48
C GLY A 7 9.06 15.10 -16.22
N GLU A 8 9.30 14.06 -17.03
CA GLU A 8 8.66 12.74 -16.86
C GLU A 8 9.33 11.93 -15.74
N VAL A 9 10.63 12.15 -15.52
CA VAL A 9 11.39 11.46 -14.48
C VAL A 9 10.93 11.90 -13.08
N ASP A 10 10.70 13.20 -12.89
CA ASP A 10 10.20 13.75 -11.63
C ASP A 10 8.79 13.23 -11.29
N GLU A 11 7.94 13.05 -12.31
CA GLU A 11 6.58 12.51 -12.15
C GLU A 11 6.58 11.05 -11.66
N VAL A 12 7.48 10.20 -12.18
CA VAL A 12 7.59 8.81 -11.74
C VAL A 12 8.07 8.73 -10.29
N VAL A 13 9.04 9.54 -9.90
CA VAL A 13 9.55 9.60 -8.52
C VAL A 13 8.45 10.07 -7.56
N GLU A 14 7.73 11.15 -7.90
CA GLU A 14 6.60 11.64 -7.10
C GLU A 14 5.48 10.59 -6.98
N ALA A 15 5.18 9.89 -8.06
CA ALA A 15 4.20 8.81 -8.06
C ALA A 15 4.60 7.67 -7.11
N VAL A 16 5.89 7.29 -7.07
CA VAL A 16 6.41 6.29 -6.15
C VAL A 16 6.32 6.76 -4.69
N GLU A 17 6.62 8.02 -4.40
CA GLU A 17 6.50 8.56 -3.04
C GLU A 17 5.05 8.62 -2.56
N LYS A 18 4.13 9.08 -3.41
CA LYS A 18 2.69 9.07 -3.13
C LYS A 18 2.18 7.65 -2.86
N LEU A 19 2.64 6.70 -3.66
CA LEU A 19 2.28 5.29 -3.52
C LEU A 19 2.78 4.71 -2.20
N LYS A 20 4.02 5.02 -1.78
CA LYS A 20 4.54 4.62 -0.45
C LYS A 20 3.71 5.18 0.69
N LYS A 21 3.26 6.43 0.58
CA LYS A 21 2.39 7.06 1.59
C LYS A 21 1.00 6.42 1.63
N GLU A 22 0.43 6.12 0.46
CA GLU A 22 -0.87 5.43 0.33
C GLU A 22 -0.81 4.01 0.92
N TRP A 23 0.31 3.31 0.73
CA TRP A 23 0.58 2.01 1.36
C TRP A 23 0.56 2.09 2.88
N ASP A 24 1.33 3.03 3.46
CA ASP A 24 1.44 3.17 4.92
C ASP A 24 0.08 3.48 5.56
N ASN A 25 -0.68 4.40 4.95
CA ASN A 25 -2.02 4.75 5.41
C ASN A 25 -2.99 3.54 5.32
N THR A 26 -3.01 2.85 4.18
CA THR A 26 -3.88 1.67 3.98
C THR A 26 -3.55 0.56 4.97
N LEU A 27 -2.26 0.33 5.21
CA LEU A 27 -1.80 -0.68 6.16
C LEU A 27 -2.20 -0.32 7.59
N ASN A 28 -2.05 0.94 7.98
CA ASN A 28 -2.46 1.41 9.30
C ASN A 28 -3.98 1.28 9.52
N GLU A 29 -4.80 1.72 8.55
CA GLU A 29 -6.26 1.56 8.61
C GLU A 29 -6.67 0.09 8.72
N MET A 30 -6.01 -0.80 7.97
CA MET A 30 -6.28 -2.23 8.04
C MET A 30 -5.93 -2.83 9.40
N VAL A 31 -4.79 -2.45 9.99
CA VAL A 31 -4.39 -2.88 11.36
C VAL A 31 -5.37 -2.37 12.40
N GLU A 32 -5.89 -1.15 12.27
CA GLU A 32 -6.93 -0.62 13.15
C GLU A 32 -8.22 -1.44 13.05
N HIS A 33 -8.69 -1.75 11.84
CA HIS A 33 -9.86 -2.61 11.65
C HIS A 33 -9.66 -4.02 12.22
N VAL A 34 -8.47 -4.60 12.07
CA VAL A 34 -8.14 -5.89 12.71
C VAL A 34 -8.19 -5.79 14.24
N ARG A 35 -7.64 -4.73 14.83
CA ARG A 35 -7.74 -4.50 16.30
C ARG A 35 -9.19 -4.32 16.76
N GLU A 36 -10.03 -3.68 15.95
CA GLU A 36 -11.46 -3.57 16.23
C GLU A 36 -12.17 -4.93 16.20
N ILE A 37 -11.78 -5.82 15.27
CA ILE A 37 -12.23 -7.21 15.20
C ILE A 37 -11.71 -8.01 16.41
N GLU A 38 -10.46 -7.86 16.84
CA GLU A 38 -9.93 -8.53 18.03
C GLU A 38 -10.64 -8.06 19.33
N GLY A 39 -11.14 -6.84 19.34
CA GLY A 39 -11.98 -6.30 20.43
C GLY A 39 -13.42 -6.84 20.45
N TYR A 40 -13.79 -7.66 19.46
CA TYR A 40 -15.12 -8.27 19.34
C TYR A 40 -15.32 -9.37 20.38
N GLY A 41 -16.45 -9.33 21.12
CA GLY A 41 -16.74 -10.28 22.21
C GLY A 41 -16.56 -9.72 23.62
N LYS A 42 -16.09 -8.48 23.79
CA LYS A 42 -16.15 -7.76 25.08
C LYS A 42 -17.60 -7.30 25.36
N PRO A 43 -18.10 -7.43 26.60
CA PRO A 43 -19.46 -7.04 26.94
C PRO A 43 -19.65 -5.53 26.71
N GLY A 44 -20.68 -5.15 25.93
CA GLY A 44 -21.05 -3.76 25.65
C GLY A 44 -20.79 -3.25 24.22
N LYS A 45 -20.11 -4.02 23.36
CA LYS A 45 -20.05 -3.71 21.91
C LYS A 45 -21.13 -4.48 21.17
N GLU A 46 -22.17 -3.81 20.69
CA GLU A 46 -23.18 -4.38 19.79
C GLU A 46 -22.52 -4.77 18.46
N ALA A 47 -22.53 -6.06 18.16
CA ALA A 47 -21.47 -6.70 17.38
C ALA A 47 -21.99 -7.28 16.04
N LEU A 48 -23.28 -7.62 15.95
CA LEU A 48 -23.79 -8.48 14.89
C LEU A 48 -23.77 -7.87 13.47
N ASN A 49 -23.80 -6.54 13.34
CA ASN A 49 -23.75 -5.85 12.03
C ASN A 49 -22.36 -5.28 11.67
N THR A 50 -21.43 -5.25 12.63
CA THR A 50 -20.11 -4.60 12.48
C THR A 50 -19.06 -5.58 12.00
N LEU A 51 -19.09 -6.84 12.46
CA LEU A 51 -18.11 -7.87 12.07
C LEU A 51 -18.05 -8.13 10.55
N PRO A 52 -19.18 -8.34 9.85
CA PRO A 52 -19.16 -8.55 8.40
C PRO A 52 -18.61 -7.34 7.64
N ARG A 53 -18.91 -6.12 8.13
CA ARG A 53 -18.42 -4.87 7.54
C ARG A 53 -16.93 -4.67 7.76
N LEU A 54 -16.43 -4.99 8.96
CA LEU A 54 -15.00 -4.92 9.27
C LEU A 54 -14.22 -5.96 8.46
N ASN A 55 -14.73 -7.18 8.32
CA ASN A 55 -14.12 -8.20 7.46
C ASN A 55 -14.07 -7.77 5.99
N ALA A 56 -15.16 -7.18 5.48
CA ALA A 56 -15.17 -6.61 4.13
C ALA A 56 -14.11 -5.50 3.99
N ALA A 57 -14.05 -4.56 4.93
CA ALA A 57 -13.04 -3.49 4.92
C ALA A 57 -11.60 -4.02 4.94
N VAL A 58 -11.30 -5.07 5.72
CA VAL A 58 -9.99 -5.72 5.71
C VAL A 58 -9.69 -6.37 4.36
N GLN A 59 -10.67 -7.04 3.73
CA GLN A 59 -10.49 -7.64 2.41
C GLN A 59 -10.31 -6.60 1.29
N ASP A 60 -11.05 -5.49 1.35
CA ASP A 60 -10.87 -4.34 0.47
C ASP A 60 -9.48 -3.72 0.67
N GLY A 61 -9.04 -3.56 1.92
CA GLY A 61 -7.68 -3.10 2.27
C GLY A 61 -6.59 -4.01 1.70
N LEU A 62 -6.71 -5.34 1.87
CA LEU A 62 -5.79 -6.31 1.29
C LEU A 62 -5.75 -6.23 -0.25
N SER A 63 -6.90 -6.03 -0.88
CA SER A 63 -7.00 -5.88 -2.34
C SER A 63 -6.32 -4.60 -2.81
N LEU A 64 -6.48 -3.50 -2.07
CA LEU A 64 -5.80 -2.24 -2.33
C LEU A 64 -4.28 -2.38 -2.17
N LEU A 65 -3.80 -2.96 -1.06
CA LEU A 65 -2.38 -3.23 -0.85
C LEU A 65 -1.79 -4.03 -2.02
N ARG A 66 -2.50 -5.07 -2.49
CA ARG A 66 -2.04 -5.85 -3.65
C ARG A 66 -1.97 -5.02 -4.94
N SER A 67 -2.91 -4.11 -5.15
CA SER A 67 -2.88 -3.16 -6.28
C SER A 67 -1.68 -2.21 -6.19
N LEU A 68 -1.36 -1.71 -4.99
CA LEU A 68 -0.19 -0.86 -4.75
C LEU A 68 1.11 -1.60 -5.03
N GLN A 69 1.22 -2.88 -4.64
CA GLN A 69 2.38 -3.70 -4.99
C GLN A 69 2.58 -3.79 -6.51
N PHE A 70 1.50 -4.02 -7.27
CA PHE A 70 1.57 -4.08 -8.73
C PHE A 70 1.97 -2.72 -9.34
N ARG A 71 1.41 -1.62 -8.83
CA ARG A 71 1.75 -0.26 -9.27
C ARG A 71 3.22 0.08 -8.97
N LEU A 72 3.75 -0.30 -7.80
CA LEU A 72 5.15 -0.07 -7.46
C LEU A 72 6.08 -0.92 -8.33
N ASP A 73 5.72 -2.16 -8.64
CA ASP A 73 6.47 -3.03 -9.56
C ASP A 73 6.57 -2.37 -10.95
N LEU A 74 5.44 -1.89 -11.49
CA LEU A 74 5.37 -1.18 -12.77
C LEU A 74 6.18 0.13 -12.77
N LEU A 75 6.07 0.93 -11.71
CA LEU A 75 6.83 2.19 -11.60
C LEU A 75 8.32 1.94 -11.37
N SER A 76 8.68 0.83 -10.72
CA SER A 76 10.07 0.50 -10.45
C SER A 76 10.89 0.31 -11.72
N GLU A 77 10.30 -0.16 -12.82
CA GLU A 77 10.99 -0.29 -14.10
C GLU A 77 11.13 1.04 -14.86
N GLN A 78 10.39 2.07 -14.44
CA GLN A 78 10.36 3.40 -15.06
C GLN A 78 11.22 4.42 -14.31
N LEU A 79 11.84 4.04 -13.19
CA LEU A 79 12.71 4.92 -12.43
C LEU A 79 14.00 5.23 -13.20
N PRO A 80 14.53 6.46 -13.09
CA PRO A 80 15.63 6.94 -13.92
C PRO A 80 16.99 6.32 -13.57
N THR A 81 17.15 5.85 -12.33
CA THR A 81 18.43 5.38 -11.80
C THR A 81 18.34 3.96 -11.26
N GLU A 82 19.41 3.18 -11.45
CA GLU A 82 19.48 1.81 -10.95
C GLU A 82 19.37 1.73 -9.41
N GLU A 83 19.87 2.75 -8.69
CA GLU A 83 19.71 2.85 -7.24
C GLU A 83 18.22 2.97 -6.84
N GLU A 84 17.45 3.80 -7.52
CA GLU A 84 16.02 3.97 -7.25
C GLU A 84 15.22 2.73 -7.64
N ILE A 85 15.55 2.10 -8.78
CA ILE A 85 14.97 0.82 -9.20
C ILE A 85 15.20 -0.23 -8.09
N ASN A 86 16.43 -0.35 -7.59
CA ASN A 86 16.78 -1.30 -6.54
C ASN A 86 16.06 -0.99 -5.21
N SER A 87 15.99 0.29 -4.84
CA SER A 87 15.25 0.76 -3.66
C SER A 87 13.75 0.44 -3.74
N ALA A 88 13.12 0.67 -4.89
CA ALA A 88 11.73 0.32 -5.14
C ALA A 88 11.50 -1.19 -5.07
N LYS A 89 12.39 -2.01 -5.65
CA LYS A 89 12.33 -3.48 -5.57
C LYS A 89 12.50 -4.01 -4.14
N LEU A 90 13.39 -3.42 -3.34
CA LEU A 90 13.54 -3.75 -1.92
C LEU A 90 12.28 -3.38 -1.13
N THR A 91 11.69 -2.22 -1.42
CA THR A 91 10.42 -1.78 -0.83
C THR A 91 9.30 -2.77 -1.17
N LEU A 92 9.17 -3.15 -2.45
CA LEU A 92 8.19 -4.13 -2.90
C LEU A 92 8.35 -5.49 -2.23
N LYS A 93 9.59 -5.93 -2.02
CA LYS A 93 9.86 -7.17 -1.28
C LYS A 93 9.39 -7.06 0.18
N SER A 94 9.72 -5.97 0.86
CA SER A 94 9.26 -5.70 2.23
C SER A 94 7.73 -5.69 2.34
N TRP A 95 7.04 -5.13 1.34
CA TRP A 95 5.57 -5.11 1.29
C TRP A 95 4.95 -6.49 1.10
N LYS A 96 5.57 -7.33 0.26
CA LYS A 96 5.15 -8.72 0.08
C LYS A 96 5.32 -9.53 1.37
N ASP A 97 6.43 -9.37 2.08
CA ASP A 97 6.67 -10.01 3.38
C ASP A 97 5.64 -9.56 4.45
N GLN A 98 5.19 -8.31 4.44
CA GLN A 98 4.18 -7.80 5.38
C GLN A 98 2.76 -8.30 5.09
N CYS A 99 2.47 -8.73 3.86
CA CYS A 99 1.14 -9.20 3.45
C CYS A 99 1.05 -10.73 3.29
N ASN A 100 2.12 -11.46 3.57
CA ASN A 100 2.21 -12.91 3.44
C ASN A 100 2.21 -13.60 4.80
#